data_AF-A0A6G3PIM4-F1
#
_entry.id   AF-A0A6G3PIM4-F1
#
_cell.length_a   1.000
_cell.length_b   1.000
_cell.length_c   1.000
_cell.angle_alpha   90.00
_cell.angle_beta   90.00
_cell.angle_gamma   90.00
#
_symmetry.space_group_name_H-M   'P 1'
#
loop_
_entity.id
_entity.type
_entity.pdbx_description
1 polymer ?
#
loop_
_entity_poly.entity_id
_entity_poly.type
_entity_poly.pdbx_seq_one_letter_code
_entity_poly.pdbx_strand_id
1 'polypeptide(L)'
;MSTFTYPETGATRHGPLPRGYHHLHHRAPVGRGEADLAAAGAAITEWRMHRASGAGVEASARRAEPGGDVRVSLGLGPLRFTAPCEVVWTAYGEEGRTGFA
;
A
#
# COMPACT_ATOMS: atom_id res chain seq x y z
N MET A 1 -19.04 -1.74 5.34
CA MET A 1 -18.08 -2.84 5.61
C MET A 1 -17.82 -3.49 4.27
N SER A 2 -16.65 -3.30 3.70
CA SER A 2 -16.27 -3.98 2.46
C SER A 2 -16.07 -5.47 2.78
N THR A 3 -16.68 -6.34 1.99
CA THR A 3 -16.39 -7.78 2.08
C THR A 3 -15.09 -8.03 1.32
N PHE A 4 -14.00 -8.31 2.04
CA PHE A 4 -12.74 -8.69 1.41
C PHE A 4 -12.90 -9.96 0.56
N THR A 5 -12.18 -10.03 -0.56
CA THR A 5 -12.23 -11.17 -1.49
C THR A 5 -11.35 -12.35 -1.05
N TYR A 6 -10.71 -12.24 0.11
CA TYR A 6 -9.78 -13.23 0.67
C TYR A 6 -9.89 -13.24 2.21
N PRO A 7 -9.65 -14.40 2.88
CA PRO A 7 -9.86 -14.52 4.32
C PRO A 7 -8.68 -14.05 5.18
N GLU A 8 -7.45 -14.03 4.67
CA GLU A 8 -6.26 -13.70 5.45
C GLU A 8 -5.96 -12.19 5.54
N THR A 9 -6.97 -11.42 5.95
CA THR A 9 -6.89 -9.97 6.13
C THR A 9 -5.78 -9.60 7.12
N GLY A 10 -4.82 -8.78 6.67
CA GLY A 10 -3.74 -8.27 7.50
C GLY A 10 -2.59 -9.25 7.79
N ALA A 11 -2.54 -10.42 7.14
CA ALA A 11 -1.50 -11.42 7.40
C ALA A 11 -0.05 -10.93 7.16
N THR A 12 0.12 -9.89 6.33
CA THR A 12 1.40 -9.24 6.06
C THR A 12 2.02 -8.52 7.27
N ARG A 13 1.24 -8.25 8.34
CA ARG A 13 1.73 -7.50 9.51
C ARG A 13 2.67 -8.31 10.42
N HIS A 14 2.35 -9.59 10.64
CA HIS A 14 3.01 -10.39 11.68
C HIS A 14 3.73 -11.63 11.15
N GLY A 15 3.37 -12.12 9.95
CA GLY A 15 3.90 -13.37 9.40
C GLY A 15 3.59 -14.61 10.26
N PRO A 16 3.91 -15.83 9.76
CA PRO A 16 4.33 -16.16 8.39
C PRO A 16 3.22 -15.90 7.37
N LEU A 17 3.59 -15.70 6.09
CA LEU A 17 2.60 -15.43 5.04
C LEU A 17 1.77 -16.69 4.72
N PRO A 18 0.45 -16.55 4.43
CA PRO A 18 -0.42 -17.69 4.15
C PRO A 18 0.01 -18.45 2.89
N ARG A 19 -0.13 -19.78 2.91
CA ARG A 19 0.17 -20.61 1.73
C ARG A 19 -0.84 -20.36 0.60
N GLY A 20 -0.45 -20.68 -0.64
CA GLY A 20 -1.33 -20.58 -1.82
C GLY A 20 -1.28 -19.25 -2.57
N TYR A 21 -0.53 -18.27 -2.05
CA TYR A 21 -0.32 -16.98 -2.70
C TYR A 21 1.05 -16.89 -3.40
N HIS A 22 1.14 -16.07 -4.45
CA HIS A 22 2.41 -15.65 -5.01
C HIS A 22 3.01 -14.53 -4.17
N HIS A 23 3.91 -14.88 -3.25
CA HIS A 23 4.58 -13.89 -2.40
C HIS A 23 5.68 -13.15 -3.16
N LEU A 24 5.73 -11.83 -3.00
CA LEU A 24 6.81 -10.98 -3.52
C LEU A 24 7.55 -10.31 -2.37
N HIS A 25 8.85 -10.57 -2.25
CA HIS A 25 9.74 -9.86 -1.35
C HIS A 25 10.77 -9.09 -2.17
N HIS A 26 10.67 -7.76 -2.17
CA HIS A 26 11.61 -6.89 -2.88
C HIS A 26 12.21 -5.87 -1.90
N ARG A 27 13.50 -5.60 -2.05
CA ARG A 27 14.22 -4.59 -1.27
C ARG A 27 15.10 -3.79 -2.21
N ALA A 28 15.00 -2.47 -2.12
CA ALA A 28 15.85 -1.54 -2.82
C ALA A 28 16.26 -0.42 -1.86
N PRO A 29 17.50 0.08 -1.95
CA PRO A 29 17.91 1.26 -1.20
C PRO A 29 17.17 2.50 -1.74
N VAL A 30 16.57 3.28 -0.83
CA VAL A 30 15.82 4.52 -1.17
C VAL A 30 16.50 5.80 -0.66
N GLY A 31 17.59 5.66 0.10
CA GLY A 31 18.31 6.77 0.72
C GLY A 31 19.05 6.33 1.99
N ARG A 32 19.54 7.30 2.78
CA ARG A 32 20.24 7.07 4.05
C ARG A 32 19.81 8.10 5.11
N GLY A 33 19.53 7.62 6.31
CA GLY A 33 19.18 8.45 7.46
C GLY A 33 17.67 8.74 7.59
N GLU A 34 17.32 9.43 8.67
CA GLU A 34 15.93 9.66 9.07
C GLU A 34 15.16 10.54 8.07
N ALA A 35 15.82 11.55 7.48
CA ALA A 35 15.18 12.43 6.51
C ALA A 35 14.71 11.67 5.25
N ASP A 36 15.57 10.80 4.73
CA ASP A 36 15.24 9.96 3.57
C ASP A 36 14.16 8.93 3.91
N LEU A 37 14.22 8.35 5.12
CA LEU A 37 13.18 7.43 5.61
C LEU A 37 11.82 8.13 5.71
N ALA A 38 11.78 9.35 6.27
CA ALA A 38 10.57 10.15 6.38
C ALA A 38 10.02 10.52 5.00
N ALA A 39 10.88 10.92 4.06
CA ALA A 39 10.49 11.24 2.69
C ALA A 39 9.91 10.01 1.95
N ALA A 40 10.57 8.86 2.05
CA ALA A 40 10.09 7.60 1.47
C ALA A 40 8.77 7.14 2.11
N GLY A 41 8.67 7.23 3.44
CA GLY A 41 7.47 6.91 4.21
C GLY A 41 6.26 7.78 3.83
N ALA A 42 6.48 9.09 3.64
CA ALA A 42 5.45 10.00 3.13
C ALA A 42 5.08 9.66 1.67
N ALA A 43 6.07 9.35 0.83
CA ALA A 43 5.82 9.01 -0.57
C ALA A 43 4.97 7.74 -0.75
N ILE A 44 5.18 6.71 0.08
CA ILE A 44 4.37 5.49 0.06
C ILE A 44 2.98 5.76 0.64
N THR A 45 2.89 6.36 1.85
CA THR A 45 1.62 6.52 2.59
C THR A 45 0.70 7.63 2.08
N GLU A 46 1.21 8.58 1.29
CA GLU A 46 0.43 9.63 0.60
C GLU A 46 0.22 9.31 -0.90
N TRP A 47 0.41 8.03 -1.27
CA TRP A 47 0.12 7.50 -2.61
C TRP A 47 1.00 8.07 -3.74
N ARG A 48 2.05 8.83 -3.44
CA ARG A 48 2.94 9.46 -4.44
C ARG A 48 3.69 8.41 -5.26
N MET A 49 4.20 7.37 -4.61
CA MET A 49 4.87 6.25 -5.30
C MET A 49 3.94 5.55 -6.29
N HIS A 50 2.68 5.31 -5.89
CA HIS A 50 1.68 4.64 -6.72
C HIS A 50 1.34 5.48 -7.95
N ARG A 51 1.16 6.79 -7.80
CA ARG A 51 0.92 7.68 -8.96
C ARG A 51 2.13 7.76 -9.88
N ALA A 52 3.35 7.75 -9.31
CA ALA A 52 4.59 7.77 -10.07
C ALA A 52 4.81 6.49 -10.92
N SER A 53 4.16 5.37 -10.59
CA SER A 53 4.20 4.16 -11.43
C SER A 53 3.28 4.23 -12.65
N GLY A 54 2.52 5.32 -12.81
CA GLY A 54 1.51 5.48 -13.86
C GLY A 54 0.12 4.97 -13.46
N ALA A 55 -0.06 4.48 -12.24
CA ALA A 55 -1.37 4.10 -11.74
C ALA A 55 -2.23 5.33 -11.37
N GLY A 56 -3.53 5.26 -11.68
CA GLY A 56 -4.49 6.20 -11.11
C GLY A 56 -4.84 5.79 -9.69
N VAL A 57 -4.86 6.74 -8.74
CA VAL A 57 -5.21 6.47 -7.33
C VAL A 57 -6.20 7.50 -6.83
N GLU A 58 -7.39 7.03 -6.47
CA GLU A 58 -8.40 7.76 -5.69
C GLU A 58 -8.44 7.16 -4.29
N ALA A 59 -8.31 7.98 -3.25
CA ALA A 59 -8.32 7.52 -1.87
C ALA A 59 -9.23 8.39 -1.01
N SER A 60 -9.90 7.81 -0.02
CA SER A 60 -10.76 8.55 0.91
C SER A 60 -9.99 9.48 1.84
N ALA A 61 -8.70 9.20 2.07
CA ALA A 61 -7.81 9.96 2.93
C ALA A 61 -6.52 10.35 2.22
N ARG A 62 -5.96 11.52 2.59
CA ARG A 62 -4.66 11.99 2.08
C ARG A 62 -3.54 10.99 2.41
N ARG A 63 -3.58 10.44 3.64
CA ARG A 63 -2.61 9.48 4.16
C ARG A 63 -3.33 8.16 4.46
N ALA A 64 -2.64 7.04 4.27
CA ALA A 64 -3.20 5.72 4.56
C ALA A 64 -3.61 5.58 6.03
N GLU A 65 -4.85 5.14 6.27
CA GLU A 65 -5.42 4.92 7.61
C GLU A 65 -6.28 3.64 7.56
N PRO A 66 -6.29 2.80 8.61
CA PRO A 66 -7.12 1.59 8.61
C PRO A 66 -8.59 1.89 8.34
N GLY A 67 -9.23 1.09 7.48
CA GLY A 67 -10.58 1.31 6.96
C GLY A 67 -10.66 2.31 5.81
N GLY A 68 -9.54 2.89 5.36
CA GLY A 68 -9.51 3.85 4.25
C GLY A 68 -9.70 3.18 2.89
N ASP A 69 -10.72 3.60 2.15
CA ASP A 69 -10.97 3.16 0.78
C ASP A 69 -9.94 3.72 -0.20
N VAL A 70 -9.47 2.85 -1.11
CA VAL A 70 -8.54 3.19 -2.19
C VAL A 70 -9.03 2.53 -3.48
N ARG A 71 -9.14 3.28 -4.57
CA ARG A 71 -9.32 2.73 -5.93
C ARG A 71 -8.03 2.92 -6.71
N VAL A 72 -7.43 1.81 -7.12
CA VAL A 72 -6.24 1.80 -7.98
C VAL A 72 -6.67 1.43 -9.39
N SER A 73 -6.23 2.21 -10.37
CA SER A 73 -6.53 1.95 -11.78
C SER A 73 -5.28 1.83 -12.65
N LEU A 74 -5.33 0.89 -13.59
CA LEU A 74 -4.27 0.58 -14.54
C LEU A 74 -4.84 0.54 -15.96
N GLY A 75 -4.10 1.04 -16.94
CA GLY A 75 -4.51 1.09 -18.35
C GLY A 75 -4.78 2.49 -18.87
N LEU A 76 -5.09 2.57 -20.18
CA LEU A 76 -5.25 3.82 -20.93
C LEU A 76 -6.64 3.90 -21.57
N GLY A 77 -7.25 5.09 -21.51
CA GLY A 77 -8.56 5.35 -22.13
C GLY A 77 -9.66 4.39 -21.64
N PRO A 78 -10.50 3.85 -22.54
CA PRO A 78 -11.62 2.99 -22.16
C PRO A 78 -11.21 1.59 -21.65
N LEU A 79 -9.94 1.19 -21.81
CA LEU A 79 -9.42 -0.10 -21.36
C LEU A 79 -8.82 -0.03 -19.94
N ARG A 80 -9.42 0.79 -19.06
CA ARG A 80 -8.96 0.98 -17.69
C ARG A 80 -9.56 -0.07 -16.77
N PHE A 81 -8.68 -0.84 -16.12
CA PHE A 81 -9.05 -1.72 -15.01
C PHE A 81 -8.97 -0.94 -13.70
N THR A 82 -9.99 -1.06 -12.85
CA THR A 82 -10.03 -0.41 -11.53
C THR A 82 -10.29 -1.45 -10.45
N ALA A 83 -9.43 -1.49 -9.45
CA ALA A 83 -9.56 -2.35 -8.28
C ALA A 83 -9.89 -1.52 -7.03
N PRO A 84 -11.01 -1.77 -6.35
CA PRO A 84 -11.27 -1.23 -5.02
C PRO A 84 -10.46 -2.03 -3.97
N CYS A 85 -9.86 -1.30 -3.05
CA CYS A 85 -9.06 -1.79 -1.94
C CYS A 85 -9.46 -1.03 -0.67
N GLU A 86 -9.16 -1.61 0.48
CA GLU A 86 -9.29 -0.97 1.79
C GLU A 86 -7.98 -1.18 2.54
N VAL A 87 -7.48 -0.14 3.18
CA VAL A 87 -6.29 -0.23 4.05
C VAL A 87 -6.67 -1.00 5.31
N VAL A 88 -6.06 -2.15 5.53
CA VAL A 88 -6.36 -3.05 6.66
C VAL A 88 -5.45 -2.80 7.86
N TRP A 89 -4.24 -2.28 7.65
CA TRP A 89 -3.37 -1.83 8.73
C TRP A 89 -2.34 -0.81 8.25
N THR A 90 -1.78 -0.05 9.18
CA THR A 90 -0.71 0.92 8.94
C THR A 90 0.41 0.76 9.96
N ALA A 91 1.62 1.18 9.60
CA ALA A 91 2.76 1.28 10.49
C ALA A 91 3.46 2.63 10.27
N TYR A 92 3.75 3.34 11.37
CA TYR A 92 4.34 4.67 11.33
C TYR A 92 5.48 4.77 12.34
N GLY A 93 6.71 4.50 11.87
CA GLY A 93 7.93 4.61 12.69
C GLY A 93 8.20 3.42 13.60
N GLU A 94 7.27 2.47 13.71
CA GLU A 94 7.44 1.23 14.48
C GLU A 94 8.65 0.45 13.94
N GLU A 95 9.66 0.25 14.79
CA GLU A 95 10.90 -0.46 14.45
C GLU A 95 11.60 0.08 13.19
N GLY A 96 11.48 1.39 12.92
CA GLY A 96 12.05 2.03 11.73
C GLY A 96 11.32 1.69 10.43
N ARG A 97 10.06 1.26 10.51
CA ARG A 97 9.23 0.89 9.35
C ARG A 97 8.10 1.90 9.15
N THR A 98 7.79 2.20 7.89
CA THR A 98 6.61 2.98 7.52
C THR A 98 5.94 2.33 6.32
N GLY A 99 4.63 2.11 6.40
CA GLY A 99 3.88 1.45 5.34
C GLY A 99 2.45 1.11 5.73
N PHE A 100 1.79 0.35 4.88
CA PHE A 100 0.41 -0.11 5.06
C PHE A 100 0.18 -1.38 4.25
N ALA A 101 -0.95 -2.03 4.50
CA ALA A 101 -1.55 -2.99 3.58
C ALA A 101 -3.05 -2.75 3.52
#